data_AF-A0A1I2UMR5-F1
#
_entry.id   AF-A0A1I2UMR5-F1
#
_cell.length_a   1.000
_cell.length_b   1.000
_cell.length_c   1.000
_cell.angle_alpha   90.00
_cell.angle_beta   90.00
_cell.angle_gamma   90.00
#
_symmetry.space_group_name_H-M   'P 1'
#
loop_
_entity.id
_entity.type
_entity.pdbx_description
1 polymer ?
#
loop_
_entity_poly.entity_id
_entity_poly.type
_entity_poly.pdbx_seq_one_letter_code
_entity_poly.pdbx_strand_id
1 'polypeptide(L)'
;MRNLIIILLLLTSIRSYSQIADRVDRIFILYAGWDKLTDTNVSCMNYESHFGKGYYSVNNKTLINKFLKVALRLKKSDKRFVDVRCKVYCHMGDTIISSLCIDRDYVLFDGSYYRNSKKLRRIIKELISGGCPKGNFIKEHNENKIIGGKYALEQYILGLIKEKKLEGVCYIKGYCTANQDGKTIKVVLRAIYSGGSITSRVDLGELEDFYQKHIWWNPCKERMIMDLIPINIKIRSDTKLHIE
;
A
#
# COMPACT_ATOMS: atom_id res chain seq x y z
N MET A 1 -25.11 15.11 33.88
CA MET A 1 -24.76 15.29 32.45
C MET A 1 -23.39 14.73 32.06
N ARG A 2 -22.29 15.06 32.76
CA ARG A 2 -20.93 14.60 32.42
C ARG A 2 -20.76 13.07 32.34
N ASN A 3 -21.36 12.32 33.28
CA ASN A 3 -21.32 10.84 33.26
C ASN A 3 -22.14 10.24 32.10
N LEU A 4 -23.21 10.92 31.66
CA LEU A 4 -24.07 10.49 30.58
C LEU A 4 -23.37 10.66 29.21
N ILE A 5 -22.58 11.72 29.06
CA ILE A 5 -21.72 11.97 27.90
C ILE A 5 -20.60 10.92 27.80
N ILE A 6 -19.96 10.57 28.93
CA ILE A 6 -18.92 9.53 28.97
C ILE A 6 -19.50 8.16 28.59
N ILE A 7 -20.69 7.81 29.09
CA ILE A 7 -21.39 6.57 28.73
C ILE A 7 -21.77 6.58 27.24
N LEU A 8 -22.24 7.71 26.69
CA LEU A 8 -22.55 7.83 25.25
C LEU A 8 -21.28 7.69 24.37
N LEU A 9 -20.16 8.27 24.79
CA LEU A 9 -18.87 8.16 24.09
C LEU A 9 -18.32 6.73 24.15
N LEU A 10 -18.51 6.01 25.26
CA LEU A 10 -18.16 4.59 25.39
C LEU A 10 -19.08 3.70 24.53
N LEU A 11 -20.39 3.98 24.50
CA LEU A 11 -21.34 3.21 23.69
C LEU A 11 -21.15 3.42 22.18
N THR A 12 -20.79 4.62 21.76
CA THR A 12 -20.50 4.93 20.34
C THR A 12 -19.19 4.29 19.87
N SER A 13 -18.16 4.25 20.71
CA SER A 13 -16.89 3.57 20.38
C SER A 13 -17.01 2.04 20.35
N ILE A 14 -17.91 1.44 21.12
CA ILE A 14 -18.21 0.00 21.03
C ILE A 14 -18.97 -0.34 19.72
N ARG A 15 -19.86 0.53 19.24
CA ARG A 15 -20.62 0.31 17.99
C ARG A 15 -19.72 0.28 16.75
N SER A 16 -18.67 1.10 16.70
CA SER A 16 -17.69 1.06 15.59
C SER A 16 -16.99 -0.30 15.46
N TYR A 17 -16.84 -1.02 16.57
CA TYR A 17 -16.10 -2.28 16.65
C TYR A 17 -16.92 -3.51 16.19
N SER A 18 -18.26 -3.48 16.30
CA SER A 18 -19.14 -4.57 15.79
C SER A 18 -19.48 -4.43 14.30
N GLN A 19 -19.48 -3.21 13.76
CA GLN A 19 -19.97 -2.95 12.40
C GLN A 19 -19.19 -3.66 11.29
N ILE A 20 -17.88 -3.91 11.45
CA ILE A 20 -17.10 -4.62 10.42
C ILE A 20 -17.44 -6.11 10.41
N ALA A 21 -17.53 -6.74 11.59
CA ALA A 21 -17.76 -8.18 11.68
C ALA A 21 -19.12 -8.59 11.12
N ASP A 22 -20.15 -7.80 11.38
CA ASP A 22 -21.52 -8.11 10.93
C ASP A 22 -21.72 -7.91 9.42
N ARG A 23 -20.88 -7.07 8.80
CA ARG A 23 -20.96 -6.74 7.35
C ARG A 23 -20.23 -7.72 6.45
N VAL A 24 -19.23 -8.47 6.95
CA VAL A 24 -18.46 -9.39 6.11
C VAL A 24 -19.27 -10.64 5.80
N ASP A 25 -19.63 -10.86 4.53
CA ASP A 25 -20.35 -12.04 4.07
C ASP A 25 -19.47 -13.12 3.44
N ARG A 26 -18.30 -12.72 2.94
CA ARG A 26 -17.36 -13.62 2.30
C ARG A 26 -15.93 -13.21 2.62
N ILE A 27 -15.07 -14.21 2.70
CA ILE A 27 -13.63 -14.02 2.81
C ILE A 27 -12.94 -14.74 1.66
N PHE A 28 -12.01 -14.06 1.01
CA PHE A 28 -11.06 -14.69 0.09
C PHE A 28 -9.69 -14.80 0.76
N ILE A 29 -9.06 -15.96 0.64
CA ILE A 29 -7.77 -16.26 1.25
C ILE A 29 -6.81 -16.70 0.17
N LEU A 30 -5.76 -15.91 -0.02
CA LEU A 30 -4.63 -16.29 -0.83
C LEU A 30 -3.52 -16.71 0.13
N TYR A 31 -3.07 -17.95 0.05
CA TYR A 31 -2.11 -18.53 1.00
C TYR A 31 -0.92 -19.14 0.28
N ALA A 32 0.27 -18.57 0.51
CA ALA A 32 1.51 -19.03 -0.11
C ALA A 32 2.25 -20.08 0.73
N GLY A 33 1.92 -20.22 2.01
CA GLY A 33 2.66 -21.04 2.97
C GLY A 33 3.49 -20.20 3.93
N TRP A 34 3.35 -20.42 5.25
CA TRP A 34 4.06 -19.63 6.28
C TRP A 34 5.59 -19.66 6.18
N ASP A 35 6.13 -20.74 5.61
CA ASP A 35 7.56 -21.04 5.62
C ASP A 35 8.14 -20.99 4.20
N LYS A 36 7.35 -20.49 3.23
CA LYS A 36 7.77 -20.39 1.84
C LYS A 36 8.88 -19.35 1.72
N LEU A 37 10.01 -19.78 1.14
CA LEU A 37 11.12 -18.90 0.79
C LEU A 37 10.82 -18.18 -0.51
N THR A 38 11.23 -16.91 -0.56
CA THR A 38 11.23 -16.07 -1.76
C THR A 38 12.58 -15.41 -1.90
N ASP A 39 12.94 -15.07 -3.13
CA ASP A 39 14.14 -14.31 -3.48
C ASP A 39 14.06 -12.85 -2.99
N THR A 40 12.85 -12.34 -2.84
CA THR A 40 12.54 -10.98 -2.42
C THR A 40 11.44 -10.98 -1.35
N ASN A 41 11.45 -9.96 -0.50
CA ASN A 41 10.36 -9.75 0.44
C ASN A 41 9.07 -9.42 -0.34
N VAL A 42 7.96 -10.00 0.08
CA VAL A 42 6.65 -9.80 -0.54
C VAL A 42 5.86 -8.82 0.31
N SER A 43 5.52 -7.67 -0.28
CA SER A 43 4.69 -6.67 0.38
C SER A 43 3.20 -7.00 0.22
N CYS A 44 2.36 -6.24 0.92
CA CYS A 44 0.93 -6.37 0.72
C CYS A 44 0.51 -5.91 -0.68
N MET A 45 1.15 -4.88 -1.23
CA MET A 45 0.81 -4.33 -2.54
C MET A 45 1.15 -5.29 -3.69
N ASN A 46 2.26 -6.02 -3.63
CA ASN A 46 2.71 -6.89 -4.72
C ASN A 46 2.35 -8.37 -4.53
N TYR A 47 1.69 -8.75 -3.44
CA TYR A 47 1.41 -10.16 -3.13
C TYR A 47 0.80 -10.95 -4.30
N GLU A 48 -0.19 -10.38 -4.99
CA GLU A 48 -0.87 -11.01 -6.12
C GLU A 48 0.06 -11.32 -7.29
N SER A 49 1.07 -10.49 -7.56
CA SER A 49 2.00 -10.74 -8.66
C SER A 49 2.92 -11.94 -8.37
N HIS A 50 3.24 -12.17 -7.10
CA HIS A 50 4.06 -13.31 -6.66
C HIS A 50 3.24 -14.59 -6.46
N PHE A 51 2.02 -14.49 -5.91
CA PHE A 51 1.27 -15.64 -5.38
C PHE A 51 -0.21 -15.68 -5.78
N GLY A 52 -0.71 -14.84 -6.70
CA GLY A 52 -2.12 -14.75 -7.09
C GLY A 52 -2.71 -15.96 -7.83
N LYS A 53 -1.96 -17.06 -7.95
CA LYS A 53 -2.38 -18.31 -8.62
C LYS A 53 -3.23 -19.16 -7.68
N GLY A 54 -4.46 -18.70 -7.43
CA GLY A 54 -5.45 -19.42 -6.64
C GLY A 54 -5.80 -18.75 -5.33
N TYR A 55 -7.06 -18.90 -4.91
CA TYR A 55 -7.56 -18.45 -3.62
C TYR A 55 -8.64 -19.39 -3.10
N TYR A 56 -8.91 -19.30 -1.80
CA TYR A 56 -10.00 -20.02 -1.15
C TYR A 56 -11.14 -19.04 -0.84
N SER A 57 -12.35 -19.37 -1.25
CA SER A 57 -13.56 -18.62 -0.93
C SER A 57 -14.27 -19.24 0.26
N VAL A 58 -14.53 -18.44 1.29
CA VAL A 58 -15.24 -18.85 2.50
C VAL A 58 -16.45 -17.96 2.72
N ASN A 59 -17.63 -18.56 2.85
CA ASN A 59 -18.91 -17.92 3.15
C ASN A 59 -19.53 -18.40 4.48
N ASN A 60 -18.88 -19.33 5.19
CA ASN A 60 -19.35 -19.82 6.48
C ASN A 60 -19.24 -18.71 7.55
N LYS A 61 -20.38 -18.13 7.92
CA LYS A 61 -20.46 -17.02 8.88
C LYS A 61 -19.86 -17.33 10.25
N THR A 62 -20.01 -18.55 10.74
CA THR A 62 -19.44 -18.96 12.04
C THR A 62 -17.91 -18.91 12.00
N LEU A 63 -17.28 -19.40 10.92
CA LEU A 63 -15.83 -19.35 10.75
C LEU A 63 -15.33 -17.92 10.51
N ILE A 64 -16.05 -17.15 9.70
CA ILE A 64 -15.76 -15.72 9.44
C ILE A 64 -15.77 -14.93 10.75
N ASN A 65 -16.82 -15.07 11.56
CA ASN A 65 -16.94 -14.37 12.84
C ASN A 65 -15.84 -14.78 13.82
N LYS A 66 -15.47 -16.08 13.86
CA LYS A 66 -14.35 -16.58 14.66
C LYS A 66 -13.03 -15.93 14.24
N PHE A 67 -12.79 -15.81 12.94
CA PHE A 67 -11.61 -15.15 12.38
C PHE A 67 -11.56 -13.67 12.73
N LEU A 68 -12.63 -12.92 12.44
CA LEU A 68 -12.68 -11.47 12.69
C LEU A 68 -12.53 -11.15 14.18
N LYS A 69 -13.15 -11.94 15.06
CA LYS A 69 -12.99 -11.78 16.52
C LYS A 69 -11.54 -11.89 16.98
N VAL A 70 -10.73 -12.73 16.34
CA VAL A 70 -9.30 -12.86 16.67
C VAL A 70 -8.48 -11.77 15.99
N ALA A 71 -8.75 -11.48 14.72
CA ALA A 71 -8.03 -10.47 13.95
C ALA A 71 -8.18 -9.05 14.54
N LEU A 72 -9.39 -8.68 14.97
CA LEU A 72 -9.65 -7.36 15.56
C LEU A 72 -8.98 -7.16 16.92
N ARG A 73 -8.68 -8.25 17.66
CA ARG A 73 -8.10 -8.23 19.01
C ARG A 73 -6.58 -8.42 19.02
N LEU A 74 -5.91 -8.35 17.87
CA LEU A 74 -4.47 -8.43 17.82
C LEU A 74 -3.82 -7.23 18.54
N LYS A 75 -2.67 -7.45 19.16
CA LYS A 75 -1.91 -6.39 19.82
C LYS A 75 -1.21 -5.55 18.76
N LYS A 76 -1.36 -4.23 18.83
CA LYS A 76 -0.65 -3.29 17.95
C LYS A 76 0.87 -3.48 18.08
N SER A 77 1.59 -3.26 16.99
CA SER A 77 3.03 -3.39 16.86
C SER A 77 3.63 -2.13 16.25
N ASP A 78 4.82 -1.75 16.70
CA ASP A 78 5.56 -0.62 16.13
C ASP A 78 6.40 -1.01 14.90
N LYS A 79 6.49 -2.32 14.60
CA LYS A 79 7.12 -2.79 13.36
C LYS A 79 6.30 -2.32 12.15
N ARG A 80 6.99 -1.82 11.12
CA ARG A 80 6.38 -1.26 9.90
C ARG A 80 6.61 -2.11 8.65
N PHE A 81 6.75 -3.41 8.83
CA PHE A 81 7.09 -4.35 7.76
C PHE A 81 6.43 -5.71 8.04
N VAL A 82 5.94 -6.35 6.97
CA VAL A 82 5.37 -7.70 6.97
C VAL A 82 5.81 -8.38 5.68
N ASP A 83 6.45 -9.54 5.78
CA ASP A 83 6.83 -10.33 4.60
C ASP A 83 5.69 -11.31 4.27
N VAL A 84 4.74 -10.85 3.48
CA VAL A 84 3.39 -11.43 3.40
C VAL A 84 3.42 -12.87 2.89
N ARG A 85 2.75 -13.77 3.61
CA ARG A 85 2.56 -15.19 3.26
C ARG A 85 1.11 -15.62 3.14
N CYS A 86 0.21 -14.78 3.65
CA CYS A 86 -1.22 -14.96 3.51
C CYS A 86 -1.85 -13.57 3.35
N LYS A 87 -2.68 -13.42 2.33
CA LYS A 87 -3.52 -12.23 2.15
C LYS A 87 -4.98 -12.63 2.24
N VAL A 88 -5.72 -11.89 3.05
CA VAL A 88 -7.14 -12.15 3.32
C VAL A 88 -7.93 -10.92 2.90
N TYR A 89 -8.91 -11.11 2.04
CA TYR A 89 -9.86 -10.07 1.64
C TYR A 89 -11.20 -10.33 2.30
N CYS A 90 -11.73 -9.32 2.98
CA CYS A 90 -13.07 -9.37 3.56
C CYS A 90 -14.03 -8.61 2.64
N HIS A 91 -15.09 -9.31 2.22
CA HIS A 91 -16.07 -8.81 1.28
C HIS A 91 -17.42 -8.54 1.95
N MET A 92 -18.14 -7.57 1.39
CA MET A 92 -19.57 -7.36 1.56
C MET A 92 -20.17 -7.29 0.15
N GLY A 93 -20.91 -8.32 -0.25
CA GLY A 93 -21.26 -8.55 -1.65
C GLY A 93 -20.00 -8.65 -2.51
N ASP A 94 -19.94 -7.86 -3.59
CA ASP A 94 -18.79 -7.84 -4.50
C ASP A 94 -17.71 -6.81 -4.09
N THR A 95 -17.93 -6.06 -3.00
CA THR A 95 -16.99 -5.02 -2.56
C THR A 95 -16.02 -5.56 -1.53
N ILE A 96 -14.72 -5.33 -1.74
CA ILE A 96 -13.68 -5.53 -0.72
C ILE A 96 -13.79 -4.39 0.29
N ILE A 97 -14.15 -4.69 1.54
CA ILE A 97 -14.28 -3.68 2.60
C ILE A 97 -13.02 -3.59 3.48
N SER A 98 -12.20 -4.64 3.52
CA SER A 98 -10.90 -4.61 4.17
C SER A 98 -10.00 -5.74 3.68
N SER A 99 -8.70 -5.57 3.91
CA SER A 99 -7.69 -6.58 3.64
C SER A 99 -6.74 -6.75 4.82
N LEU A 100 -6.26 -7.97 4.99
CA LEU A 100 -5.25 -8.34 5.98
C LEU A 100 -4.08 -9.00 5.25
N CYS A 101 -2.88 -8.48 5.50
CA CYS A 101 -1.64 -9.02 4.98
C CYS A 101 -0.83 -9.58 6.14
N ILE A 102 -0.56 -10.88 6.09
CA ILE A 102 -0.17 -11.67 7.26
C ILE A 102 1.09 -12.45 6.92
N ASP A 103 2.11 -12.33 7.78
CA ASP A 103 3.28 -13.19 7.79
C ASP A 103 3.25 -14.11 9.03
N ARG A 104 4.37 -14.73 9.38
CA ARG A 104 4.45 -15.60 10.56
C ARG A 104 4.31 -14.84 11.89
N ASP A 105 4.74 -13.59 11.99
CA ASP A 105 4.94 -12.86 13.24
C ASP A 105 4.15 -11.54 13.33
N TYR A 106 3.72 -10.99 12.20
CA TYR A 106 3.07 -9.69 12.05
C TYR A 106 1.88 -9.74 11.09
N VAL A 107 1.01 -8.76 11.24
CA VAL A 107 -0.18 -8.52 10.43
C VAL A 107 -0.26 -7.04 10.11
N LEU A 108 -0.42 -6.70 8.83
CA LEU A 108 -0.90 -5.39 8.39
C LEU A 108 -2.42 -5.49 8.22
N PHE A 109 -3.15 -4.67 8.95
CA PHE A 109 -4.60 -4.59 8.88
C PHE A 109 -5.06 -3.13 8.99
N ASP A 110 -5.79 -2.68 7.99
CA ASP A 110 -6.32 -1.31 7.89
C ASP A 110 -5.25 -0.22 8.12
N GLY A 111 -4.07 -0.41 7.53
CA GLY A 111 -2.92 0.49 7.68
C GLY A 111 -2.11 0.29 8.97
N SER A 112 -2.68 -0.35 9.99
CA SER A 112 -1.97 -0.58 11.24
C SER A 112 -1.25 -1.93 11.28
N TYR A 113 -0.11 -1.96 11.96
CA TYR A 113 0.67 -3.18 12.16
C TYR A 113 0.34 -3.81 13.53
N TYR A 114 0.24 -5.12 13.55
CA TYR A 114 -0.12 -5.92 14.71
C TYR A 114 0.80 -7.14 14.83
N ARG A 115 0.95 -7.68 16.03
CA ARG A 115 1.60 -8.97 16.24
C ARG A 115 0.65 -10.08 15.82
N ASN A 116 1.11 -10.99 14.98
CA ASN A 116 0.39 -12.21 14.64
C ASN A 116 0.34 -13.16 15.85
N SER A 117 -0.63 -14.07 15.86
CA SER A 117 -0.75 -15.11 16.88
C SER A 117 -0.85 -16.49 16.24
N LYS A 118 -0.35 -17.52 16.95
CA LYS A 118 -0.55 -18.93 16.57
C LYS A 118 -2.03 -19.26 16.37
N LYS A 119 -2.91 -18.65 17.19
CA LYS A 119 -4.36 -18.81 17.12
C LYS A 119 -4.93 -18.32 15.78
N LEU A 120 -4.51 -17.14 15.32
CA LEU A 120 -4.95 -16.61 14.03
C LEU A 120 -4.52 -17.51 12.87
N ARG A 121 -3.25 -17.95 12.85
CA ARG A 121 -2.74 -18.86 11.82
C ARG A 121 -3.51 -20.19 11.78
N ARG A 122 -3.87 -20.75 12.94
CA ARG A 122 -4.71 -21.95 13.02
C ARG A 122 -6.09 -21.71 12.42
N ILE A 123 -6.73 -20.59 12.74
CA ILE A 123 -8.05 -20.24 12.17
C ILE A 123 -7.97 -20.04 10.66
N ILE A 124 -6.89 -19.45 10.14
CA ILE A 124 -6.67 -19.33 8.68
C ILE A 124 -6.60 -20.72 8.04
N LYS A 125 -5.88 -21.67 8.66
CA LYS A 125 -5.86 -23.06 8.16
C LYS A 125 -7.26 -23.69 8.20
N GLU A 126 -8.02 -23.50 9.27
CA GLU A 126 -9.42 -23.97 9.36
C GLU A 126 -10.30 -23.36 8.25
N LEU A 127 -10.14 -22.06 7.98
CA LEU A 127 -10.85 -21.37 6.90
C LEU A 127 -10.49 -21.92 5.52
N ILE A 128 -9.19 -22.19 5.27
CA ILE A 128 -8.71 -22.80 4.03
C ILE A 128 -9.32 -24.19 3.85
N SER A 129 -9.29 -25.03 4.90
CA SER A 129 -9.85 -26.38 4.86
C SER A 129 -11.37 -26.40 4.67
N GLY A 130 -12.09 -25.41 5.21
CA GLY A 130 -13.54 -25.27 5.01
C GLY A 130 -13.93 -24.43 3.80
N GLY A 131 -12.95 -23.90 3.04
CA GLY A 131 -13.17 -23.02 1.90
C GLY A 131 -13.21 -23.75 0.58
N CYS A 132 -13.88 -23.16 -0.41
CA CYS A 132 -13.86 -23.68 -1.77
C CYS A 132 -12.66 -23.10 -2.53
N PRO A 133 -11.77 -23.92 -3.11
CA PRO A 133 -10.70 -23.43 -3.96
C PRO A 133 -11.30 -22.77 -5.22
N LYS A 134 -10.67 -21.70 -5.66
CA LYS A 134 -11.03 -20.91 -6.84
C LYS A 134 -9.77 -20.63 -7.67
N GLY A 135 -9.99 -20.21 -8.92
CA GLY A 135 -8.94 -19.89 -9.88
C GLY A 135 -8.14 -18.63 -9.51
N ASN A 136 -7.53 -18.00 -10.51
CA ASN A 136 -6.69 -16.83 -10.28
C ASN A 136 -7.47 -15.68 -9.63
N PHE A 137 -6.84 -15.01 -8.67
CA PHE A 137 -7.38 -13.80 -8.09
C PHE A 137 -6.77 -12.59 -8.79
N ILE A 138 -7.60 -11.75 -9.39
CA ILE A 138 -7.19 -10.50 -10.00
C ILE A 138 -7.82 -9.38 -9.17
N LYS A 139 -6.96 -8.60 -8.50
CA LYS A 139 -7.37 -7.37 -7.85
C LYS A 139 -6.96 -6.21 -8.74
N GLU A 140 -7.85 -5.23 -8.93
CA GLU A 140 -7.47 -3.96 -9.50
C GLU A 140 -6.38 -3.32 -8.62
N HIS A 141 -5.21 -3.08 -9.21
CA HIS A 141 -4.12 -2.44 -8.50
C HIS A 141 -4.52 -1.01 -8.13
N ASN A 142 -4.28 -0.64 -6.88
CA ASN A 142 -4.36 0.77 -6.49
C ASN A 142 -3.17 1.50 -7.14
N GLU A 143 -3.43 2.16 -8.25
CA GLU A 143 -2.42 2.86 -9.05
C GLU A 143 -1.74 3.94 -8.20
N ASN A 144 -0.42 4.10 -8.33
CA ASN A 144 0.32 5.15 -7.62
C ASN A 144 0.11 6.49 -8.33
N LYS A 145 -0.96 7.20 -7.98
CA LYS A 145 -1.33 8.48 -8.58
C LYS A 145 -0.89 9.63 -7.69
N ILE A 146 -0.31 10.68 -8.29
CA ILE A 146 -0.10 11.96 -7.61
C ILE A 146 -1.46 12.66 -7.50
N ILE A 147 -1.92 12.91 -6.27
CA ILE A 147 -3.16 13.63 -5.97
C ILE A 147 -2.91 15.07 -5.51
N GLY A 148 -1.68 15.40 -5.13
CA GLY A 148 -1.29 16.74 -4.68
C GLY A 148 0.13 17.08 -5.10
N GLY A 149 0.34 18.35 -5.47
CA GLY A 149 1.66 18.88 -5.84
C GLY A 149 2.06 18.66 -7.31
N LYS A 150 1.23 17.98 -8.13
CA LYS A 150 1.53 17.74 -9.56
C LYS A 150 1.78 19.04 -10.33
N TYR A 151 0.85 19.99 -10.26
CA TYR A 151 1.01 21.29 -10.94
C TYR A 151 2.24 22.05 -10.45
N ALA A 152 2.50 22.04 -9.14
CA ALA A 152 3.67 22.70 -8.57
C ALA A 152 4.98 22.06 -9.06
N LEU A 153 5.02 20.74 -9.19
CA LEU A 153 6.14 20.01 -9.78
C LEU A 153 6.35 20.39 -11.25
N GLU A 154 5.26 20.49 -12.02
CA GLU A 154 5.33 20.95 -13.42
C GLU A 154 5.91 22.35 -13.51
N GLN A 155 5.45 23.30 -12.68
CA GLN A 155 5.99 24.66 -12.63
C GLN A 155 7.46 24.70 -12.21
N TYR A 156 7.83 23.92 -11.19
CA TYR A 156 9.21 23.81 -10.72
C TYR A 156 10.14 23.32 -11.84
N ILE A 157 9.74 22.27 -12.57
CA ILE A 157 10.52 21.75 -13.71
C ILE A 157 10.60 22.77 -14.85
N LEU A 158 9.51 23.48 -15.17
CA LEU A 158 9.52 24.54 -16.18
C LEU A 158 10.47 25.69 -15.80
N GLY A 159 10.55 26.05 -14.52
CA GLY A 159 11.53 27.00 -13.99
C GLY A 159 12.96 26.52 -14.22
N LEU A 160 13.26 25.26 -13.87
CA LEU A 160 14.58 24.66 -14.10
C LEU A 160 15.01 24.69 -15.58
N ILE A 161 14.10 24.39 -16.51
CA ILE A 161 14.37 24.45 -17.96
C ILE A 161 14.79 25.86 -18.37
N LYS A 162 14.05 26.88 -17.92
CA LYS A 162 14.30 28.29 -18.26
C LYS A 162 15.62 28.80 -17.68
N GLU A 163 15.86 28.54 -16.40
CA GLU A 163 17.05 29.06 -15.69
C GLU A 163 18.35 28.42 -16.17
N LYS A 164 18.34 27.09 -16.35
CA LYS A 164 19.55 26.32 -16.65
C LYS A 164 19.88 26.25 -18.14
N LYS A 165 19.03 26.81 -19.00
CA LYS A 165 19.13 26.75 -20.48
C LYS A 165 19.45 25.32 -20.94
N LEU A 166 18.66 24.35 -20.46
CA LEU A 166 18.91 22.94 -20.75
C LEU A 166 18.74 22.69 -22.25
N GLU A 167 19.85 22.38 -22.93
CA GLU A 167 19.85 21.93 -24.33
C GLU A 167 19.77 20.40 -24.38
N GLY A 168 18.93 19.86 -25.27
CA GLY A 168 18.78 18.42 -25.46
C GLY A 168 17.69 17.78 -24.59
N VAL A 169 17.89 16.51 -24.23
CA VAL A 169 16.92 15.71 -23.46
C VAL A 169 17.55 15.22 -22.16
N CYS A 170 16.85 15.46 -21.05
CA CYS A 170 17.20 14.94 -19.73
C CYS A 170 16.09 14.01 -19.25
N TYR A 171 16.46 12.80 -18.87
CA TYR A 171 15.59 11.83 -18.22
C TYR A 171 15.95 11.76 -16.75
N ILE A 172 15.03 12.17 -15.88
CA ILE A 172 15.17 11.95 -14.44
C ILE A 172 14.38 10.68 -14.11
N LYS A 173 15.10 9.65 -13.67
CA LYS A 173 14.55 8.37 -13.29
C LYS A 173 14.87 8.08 -11.84
N GLY A 174 13.96 7.42 -11.16
CA GLY A 174 14.19 7.06 -9.78
C GLY A 174 13.03 6.32 -9.18
N TYR A 175 13.01 6.31 -7.86
CA TYR A 175 11.91 5.78 -7.09
C TYR A 175 11.72 6.60 -5.83
N CYS A 176 10.51 6.57 -5.31
CA CYS A 176 10.23 7.02 -3.96
C CYS A 176 9.52 5.94 -3.16
N THR A 177 9.47 6.17 -1.85
CA THR A 177 8.60 5.44 -0.93
C THR A 177 7.62 6.44 -0.34
N ALA A 178 6.40 5.99 -0.08
CA ALA A 178 5.38 6.82 0.55
C ALA A 178 4.75 6.08 1.74
N ASN A 179 4.25 6.84 2.71
CA ASN A 179 3.43 6.26 3.77
C ASN A 179 2.02 5.92 3.24
N GLN A 180 1.20 5.33 4.10
CA GLN A 180 -0.16 4.91 3.76
C GLN A 180 -1.11 6.08 3.50
N ASP A 181 -0.82 7.26 4.05
CA ASP A 181 -1.56 8.50 3.79
C ASP A 181 -1.15 9.14 2.45
N GLY A 182 -0.12 8.59 1.78
CA GLY A 182 0.38 9.09 0.51
C GLY A 182 1.47 10.15 0.61
N LYS A 183 1.96 10.47 1.81
CA LYS A 183 3.12 11.37 1.97
C LYS A 183 4.41 10.66 1.56
N THR A 184 5.18 11.31 0.69
CA THR A 184 6.52 10.84 0.30
C THR A 184 7.46 10.82 1.51
N ILE A 185 8.19 9.72 1.71
CA ILE A 185 9.13 9.53 2.83
C ILE A 185 10.58 9.67 2.35
N LYS A 186 10.93 8.98 1.27
CA LYS A 186 12.27 8.95 0.71
C LYS A 186 12.18 8.95 -0.81
N VAL A 187 13.11 9.64 -1.44
CA VAL A 187 13.24 9.73 -2.90
C VAL A 187 14.69 9.46 -3.25
N VAL A 188 14.92 8.77 -4.36
CA VAL A 188 16.26 8.59 -4.94
C VAL A 188 16.12 8.81 -6.43
N LEU A 189 16.80 9.83 -6.94
CA LEU A 189 16.76 10.21 -8.35
C LEU A 189 18.12 10.03 -9.02
N ARG A 190 18.08 9.81 -10.33
CA ARG A 190 19.23 9.81 -11.23
C ARG A 190 18.85 10.53 -12.51
N ALA A 191 19.72 11.42 -12.95
CA ALA A 191 19.61 12.04 -14.27
C ALA A 191 20.41 11.25 -15.31
N ILE A 192 19.80 11.04 -16.47
CA ILE A 192 20.40 10.49 -17.67
C ILE A 192 20.24 11.55 -18.76
N TYR A 193 21.36 11.92 -19.34
CA TYR A 193 21.47 13.04 -20.26
C TYR A 193 21.77 12.51 -21.66
N SER A 194 21.03 12.98 -22.67
CA SER A 194 21.21 12.56 -24.06
C SER A 194 21.14 13.74 -25.04
N GLY A 195 22.17 13.86 -25.88
CA GLY A 195 22.31 14.91 -26.90
C GLY A 195 22.88 16.22 -26.35
N GLY A 196 23.90 16.77 -27.03
CA GLY A 196 24.50 18.08 -26.74
C GLY A 196 25.39 18.15 -25.50
N SER A 197 26.33 19.10 -25.47
CA SER A 197 27.17 19.40 -24.31
C SER A 197 26.32 20.05 -23.22
N ILE A 198 25.79 19.26 -22.30
CA ILE A 198 25.01 19.79 -21.18
C ILE A 198 25.96 20.51 -20.23
N THR A 199 25.90 21.84 -20.29
CA THR A 199 26.69 22.75 -19.47
C THR A 199 26.12 22.89 -18.04
N SER A 200 24.85 22.54 -17.84
CA SER A 200 24.13 22.67 -16.58
C SER A 200 23.48 21.36 -16.14
N ARG A 201 23.87 20.83 -14.98
CA ARG A 201 23.23 19.65 -14.37
C ARG A 201 22.03 20.08 -13.53
N VAL A 202 20.97 19.28 -13.56
CA VAL A 202 19.84 19.40 -12.62
C VAL A 202 20.33 19.05 -11.22
N ASP A 203 20.02 19.89 -10.24
CA ASP A 203 20.22 19.54 -8.83
C ASP A 203 19.15 18.53 -8.42
N LEU A 204 19.58 17.27 -8.27
CA LEU A 204 18.70 16.20 -7.87
C LEU A 204 18.30 16.27 -6.40
N GLY A 205 19.13 16.87 -5.54
CA GLY A 205 18.84 17.01 -4.11
C GLY A 205 17.68 17.97 -3.89
N GLU A 206 17.65 19.09 -4.60
CA GLU A 206 16.54 20.05 -4.52
C GLU A 206 15.22 19.43 -5.03
N LEU A 207 15.28 18.63 -6.10
CA LEU A 207 14.11 17.92 -6.61
C LEU A 207 13.64 16.79 -5.66
N GLU A 208 14.56 16.05 -5.05
CA GLU A 208 14.23 15.05 -4.02
C GLU A 208 13.53 15.70 -2.82
N ASP A 209 14.02 16.85 -2.37
CA ASP A 209 13.42 17.68 -1.32
C ASP A 209 12.03 18.17 -1.70
N PHE A 210 11.85 18.61 -2.95
CA PHE A 210 10.55 19.03 -3.48
C PHE A 210 9.53 17.89 -3.39
N TYR A 211 9.91 16.69 -3.83
CA TYR A 211 9.05 15.52 -3.74
C TYR A 211 8.64 15.20 -2.29
N GLN A 212 9.58 15.26 -1.34
CA GLN A 212 9.28 14.99 0.07
C GLN A 212 8.36 16.04 0.71
N LYS A 213 8.46 17.31 0.29
CA LYS A 213 7.69 18.43 0.87
C LYS A 213 6.32 18.61 0.22
N HIS A 214 6.21 18.41 -1.10
CA HIS A 214 5.06 18.87 -1.88
C HIS A 214 4.28 17.76 -2.57
N ILE A 215 4.86 16.59 -2.81
CA ILE A 215 4.18 15.51 -3.55
C ILE A 215 3.41 14.58 -2.61
N TRP A 216 2.11 14.48 -2.90
CA TRP A 216 1.18 13.57 -2.25
C TRP A 216 0.64 12.55 -3.23
N TRP A 217 0.83 11.29 -2.90
CA TRP A 217 0.26 10.13 -3.59
C TRP A 217 -1.13 9.82 -3.07
N ASN A 218 -1.92 9.09 -3.85
CA ASN A 218 -3.17 8.53 -3.35
C ASN A 218 -2.92 7.67 -2.09
N PRO A 219 -3.76 7.79 -1.06
CA PRO A 219 -3.70 6.95 0.13
C PRO A 219 -3.86 5.47 -0.22
N CYS A 220 -3.12 4.63 0.48
CA CYS A 220 -3.20 3.18 0.32
C CYS A 220 -2.86 2.47 1.63
N LYS A 221 -3.86 1.86 2.26
CA LYS A 221 -3.71 1.14 3.54
C LYS A 221 -2.85 -0.12 3.44
N GLU A 222 -2.68 -0.67 2.23
CA GLU A 222 -1.80 -1.81 1.95
C GLU A 222 -0.34 -1.38 1.73
N ARG A 223 -0.05 -0.09 1.54
CA ARG A 223 1.30 0.40 1.28
C ARG A 223 2.20 0.20 2.50
N MET A 224 3.37 -0.37 2.24
CA MET A 224 4.46 -0.58 3.19
C MET A 224 5.67 0.29 2.83
N ILE A 225 6.57 0.49 3.79
CA ILE A 225 7.76 1.33 3.61
C ILE A 225 8.73 0.84 2.52
N MET A 226 8.62 -0.43 2.13
CA MET A 226 9.44 -1.05 1.10
C MET A 226 8.84 -0.93 -0.31
N ASP A 227 7.59 -0.47 -0.41
CA ASP A 227 6.92 -0.34 -1.71
C ASP A 227 7.52 0.84 -2.46
N LEU A 228 8.14 0.52 -3.60
CA LEU A 228 8.77 1.50 -4.47
C LEU A 228 7.74 2.03 -5.47
N ILE A 229 7.62 3.35 -5.53
CA ILE A 229 6.86 4.06 -6.54
C ILE A 229 7.86 4.59 -7.56
N PRO A 230 7.80 4.12 -8.83
CA PRO A 230 8.72 4.61 -9.86
C PRO A 230 8.45 6.09 -10.15
N ILE A 231 9.51 6.83 -10.45
CA ILE A 231 9.45 8.22 -10.91
C ILE A 231 10.14 8.28 -12.26
N ASN A 232 9.43 8.76 -13.28
CA ASN A 232 9.97 8.98 -14.61
C ASN A 232 9.56 10.38 -15.11
N ILE A 233 10.55 11.26 -15.23
CA ILE A 233 10.36 12.62 -15.74
C ILE A 233 11.20 12.77 -16.99
N LYS A 234 10.55 13.19 -18.08
CA LYS A 234 11.22 13.54 -19.32
C LYS A 234 11.20 15.04 -19.51
N ILE A 235 12.37 15.64 -19.55
CA ILE A 235 12.60 17.06 -19.79
C ILE A 235 13.15 17.22 -21.20
N ARG A 236 12.50 18.07 -22.00
CA ARG A 236 12.96 18.44 -23.34
C ARG A 236 13.11 19.95 -23.44
N SER A 237 14.12 20.38 -24.19
CA SER A 237 14.39 21.80 -24.47
C SER A 237 13.27 22.51 -25.26
N ASP A 238 12.37 21.76 -25.92
CA ASP A 238 11.22 22.28 -26.68
C ASP A 238 9.97 22.55 -25.83
N THR A 239 10.13 22.81 -24.53
CA THR A 239 9.07 23.16 -23.55
C THR A 239 8.01 22.09 -23.28
N LYS A 240 8.11 20.87 -23.82
CA LYS A 240 7.14 19.79 -23.55
C LYS A 240 7.57 18.92 -22.37
N LEU A 241 6.80 18.99 -21.28
CA LEU A 241 6.98 18.18 -20.08
C LEU A 241 6.03 16.97 -20.10
N HIS A 242 6.58 15.77 -19.91
CA HIS A 242 5.81 14.55 -19.66
C HIS A 242 6.25 13.96 -18.32
N ILE A 243 5.29 13.85 -17.39
CA ILE A 243 5.45 13.19 -16.08
C ILE A 243 4.55 11.95 -16.11
N GLU A 244 5.17 10.78 -15.99
CA GLU A 244 4.50 9.48 -15.87
C GLU A 244 4.61 8.94 -14.44
#